data_AF-A0A0Q6ASF8-F1
#
_entry.id   AF-A0A0Q6ASF8-F1
#
_cell.length_a   1.000
_cell.length_b   1.000
_cell.length_c   1.000
_cell.angle_alpha   90.00
_cell.angle_beta   90.00
_cell.angle_gamma   90.00
#
_symmetry.space_group_name_H-M   'P 1'
#
loop_
_entity.id
_entity.type
_entity.pdbx_description
1 polymer ?
#
loop_
_entity_poly.entity_id
_entity_poly.type
_entity_poly.pdbx_seq_one_letter_code
_entity_poly.pdbx_strand_id
1 'polypeptide(L)'
;MEDDIRCGTTAYIREILDLHLMTGRYSTVLVQERAEIFERRSGNVFAILDEVAALEGAPGARPSLTKPPAMFVRPPLTGLWHKHYNQASFLHQNVSNHWRANDFAVHAARTIGEAAIHEDKLIGALIHEFVMGGYRERSEARRLTGQWIVYARQDDVNTYLTLGTHGDDAAIRQRVLGCATEFPELGLDERRVPAR
;
A
#
# COMPACT_ATOMS: atom_id res chain seq x y z
N MET A 1 21.61 -23.23 6.74
CA MET A 1 20.17 -23.59 6.92
C MET A 1 19.29 -22.33 6.95
N GLU A 2 19.42 -21.40 7.91
CA GLU A 2 18.67 -20.12 7.86
C GLU A 2 19.04 -19.26 6.63
N ASP A 3 20.33 -19.17 6.29
CA ASP A 3 20.78 -18.44 5.10
C ASP A 3 20.32 -19.08 3.77
N ASP A 4 20.25 -20.42 3.70
CA ASP A 4 19.75 -21.13 2.52
C ASP A 4 18.24 -20.93 2.32
N ILE A 5 17.47 -20.90 3.41
CA ILE A 5 16.02 -20.64 3.38
C ILE A 5 15.74 -19.19 2.93
N ARG A 6 16.48 -18.21 3.48
CA ARG A 6 16.36 -16.81 3.09
C ARG A 6 16.75 -16.56 1.63
N CYS A 7 17.74 -17.31 1.13
CA CYS A 7 18.11 -17.32 -0.29
C CYS A 7 16.96 -17.84 -1.17
N GLY A 8 16.30 -18.94 -0.75
CA GLY A 8 15.14 -19.50 -1.46
C GLY A 8 13.93 -18.56 -1.51
N THR A 9 13.58 -17.92 -0.38
CA THR A 9 12.45 -16.98 -0.35
C THR A 9 12.70 -15.76 -1.24
N THR A 10 13.89 -15.16 -1.17
CA THR A 10 14.19 -13.96 -1.97
C THR A 10 14.19 -14.28 -3.47
N ALA A 11 14.61 -15.47 -3.89
CA ALA A 11 14.48 -15.93 -5.28
C ALA A 11 13.02 -16.04 -5.71
N TYR A 12 12.16 -16.68 -4.90
CA TYR A 12 10.72 -16.77 -5.16
C TYR A 12 10.04 -15.39 -5.23
N ILE A 13 10.40 -14.47 -4.33
CA ILE A 13 9.86 -13.11 -4.32
C ILE A 13 10.25 -12.33 -5.59
N ARG A 14 11.46 -12.53 -6.12
CA ARG A 14 11.93 -11.95 -7.39
C ARG A 14 11.14 -12.51 -8.56
N GLU A 15 11.04 -13.84 -8.66
CA GLU A 15 10.28 -14.50 -9.73
C GLU A 15 8.86 -13.96 -9.84
N ILE A 16 8.17 -13.77 -8.71
CA ILE A 16 6.81 -13.23 -8.73
C ILE A 16 6.78 -11.73 -9.10
N LEU A 17 7.76 -10.93 -8.67
CA LEU A 17 7.82 -9.53 -9.12
C LEU A 17 8.00 -9.44 -10.62
N ASP A 18 8.90 -10.24 -11.17
CA ASP A 18 9.24 -10.23 -12.59
C ASP A 18 8.03 -10.59 -13.46
N LEU A 19 7.09 -11.41 -12.97
CA LEU A 19 5.82 -11.70 -13.65
C LEU A 19 4.87 -10.50 -13.74
N HIS A 20 4.99 -9.53 -12.84
CA HIS A 20 4.09 -8.37 -12.75
C HIS A 20 4.74 -7.06 -13.22
N LEU A 21 6.06 -7.04 -13.39
CA LEU A 21 6.77 -5.92 -14.00
C LEU A 21 6.61 -5.91 -15.52
N MET A 22 6.29 -4.76 -16.09
CA MET A 22 6.25 -4.57 -17.54
C MET A 22 7.52 -3.90 -18.03
N THR A 23 7.86 -2.76 -17.41
CA THR A 23 9.05 -1.97 -17.75
C THR A 23 9.85 -1.55 -16.53
N GLY A 24 9.23 -1.63 -15.34
CA GLY A 24 9.80 -1.18 -14.09
C GLY A 24 10.98 -2.03 -13.61
N ARG A 25 11.61 -1.52 -12.55
CA ARG A 25 12.72 -2.17 -11.84
C ARG A 25 12.43 -2.15 -10.34
N TYR A 26 13.09 -2.98 -9.56
CA TYR A 26 12.95 -2.95 -8.10
C TYR A 26 14.31 -3.06 -7.41
N SER A 27 14.41 -2.49 -6.22
CA SER A 27 15.61 -2.59 -5.40
C SER A 27 15.71 -3.95 -4.71
N THR A 28 16.93 -4.30 -4.33
CA THR A 28 17.18 -5.43 -3.45
C THR A 28 16.58 -5.23 -2.05
N VAL A 29 16.48 -3.98 -1.57
CA VAL A 29 15.82 -3.66 -0.29
C VAL A 29 14.34 -4.06 -0.33
N LEU A 30 13.62 -3.74 -1.39
CA LEU A 30 12.20 -4.10 -1.52
C LEU A 30 12.00 -5.62 -1.51
N VAL A 31 12.88 -6.36 -2.20
CA VAL A 31 12.85 -7.83 -2.21
C VAL A 31 13.04 -8.38 -0.80
N GLN A 32 14.00 -7.85 -0.04
CA GLN A 32 14.27 -8.27 1.34
C GLN A 32 13.08 -7.98 2.27
N GLU A 33 12.50 -6.78 2.19
CA GLU A 33 11.32 -6.41 2.99
C GLU A 33 10.12 -7.33 2.70
N ARG A 34 9.90 -7.66 1.42
CA ARG A 34 8.82 -8.58 1.04
C ARG A 34 9.08 -10.02 1.47
N ALA A 35 10.33 -10.49 1.37
CA ALA A 35 10.72 -11.81 1.87
C ALA A 35 10.49 -11.90 3.39
N GLU A 36 10.87 -10.87 4.14
CA GLU A 36 10.63 -10.82 5.59
C GLU A 36 9.13 -10.84 5.93
N ILE A 37 8.30 -10.06 5.21
CA ILE A 37 6.85 -10.08 5.40
C ILE A 37 6.28 -11.48 5.13
N PHE A 38 6.76 -12.14 4.07
CA PHE A 38 6.32 -13.48 3.68
C PHE A 38 6.70 -14.54 4.73
N GLU A 39 7.98 -14.58 5.14
CA GLU A 39 8.50 -15.55 6.10
C GLU A 39 7.86 -15.39 7.47
N ARG A 40 7.73 -14.15 7.95
CA ARG A 40 7.13 -13.84 9.25
C ARG A 40 5.61 -13.88 9.25
N ARG A 41 4.98 -14.01 8.07
CA ARG A 41 3.52 -13.91 7.88
C ARG A 41 2.94 -12.65 8.52
N SER A 42 3.69 -11.55 8.46
CA SER A 42 3.33 -10.29 9.11
C SER A 42 2.42 -9.41 8.25
N GLY A 43 2.15 -9.81 7.00
CA GLY A 43 1.31 -9.06 6.08
C GLY A 43 1.01 -9.82 4.79
N ASN A 44 0.14 -9.24 3.97
CA ASN A 44 -0.24 -9.80 2.68
C ASN A 44 0.69 -9.28 1.57
N VAL A 45 1.66 -10.09 1.16
CA VAL A 45 2.59 -9.74 0.07
C VAL A 45 1.91 -9.63 -1.30
N PHE A 46 0.74 -10.24 -1.49
CA PHE A 46 -0.03 -10.14 -2.74
C PHE A 46 -0.72 -8.79 -2.88
N ALA A 47 -1.08 -8.13 -1.77
CA ALA A 47 -1.62 -6.78 -1.83
C ALA A 47 -0.58 -5.77 -2.38
N ILE A 48 0.71 -6.04 -2.18
CA ILE A 48 1.79 -5.24 -2.76
C ILE A 48 1.89 -5.53 -4.26
N LEU A 49 1.80 -6.80 -4.67
CA LEU A 49 1.88 -7.21 -6.07
C LEU A 49 0.72 -6.68 -6.90
N ASP A 50 -0.50 -6.72 -6.37
CA ASP A 50 -1.68 -6.19 -7.03
C ASP A 50 -1.50 -4.70 -7.38
N GLU A 51 -0.91 -3.92 -6.47
CA GLU A 51 -0.64 -2.50 -6.69
C GLU A 51 0.55 -2.25 -7.63
N VAL A 52 1.61 -3.08 -7.57
CA VAL A 52 2.71 -3.02 -8.55
C VAL A 52 2.19 -3.34 -9.95
N ALA A 53 1.43 -4.42 -10.12
CA ALA A 53 0.82 -4.79 -11.40
C ALA A 53 -0.08 -3.67 -11.95
N ALA A 54 -0.86 -3.03 -11.09
CA ALA A 54 -1.70 -1.89 -11.47
C ALA A 54 -0.88 -0.65 -11.89
N LEU A 55 0.25 -0.37 -11.23
CA LEU A 55 1.15 0.73 -11.59
C LEU A 55 1.91 0.47 -12.90
N GLU A 56 2.24 -0.79 -13.18
CA GLU A 56 2.90 -1.22 -14.41
C GLU A 56 1.94 -1.37 -15.60
N GLY A 57 0.62 -1.32 -15.36
CA GLY A 57 -0.38 -1.60 -16.40
C GLY A 57 -0.34 -3.05 -16.89
N ALA A 58 0.04 -3.98 -16.01
CA ALA A 58 0.18 -5.39 -16.35
C ALA A 58 -1.16 -6.00 -16.83
N PRO A 59 -1.14 -6.89 -17.83
CA PRO A 59 -2.34 -7.62 -18.24
C PRO A 59 -2.96 -8.38 -17.07
N GLY A 60 -4.26 -8.19 -16.84
CA GLY A 60 -4.96 -8.82 -15.72
C GLY A 60 -4.72 -8.17 -14.35
N ALA A 61 -4.07 -7.01 -14.29
CA ALA A 61 -3.94 -6.23 -13.06
C ALA A 61 -5.32 -5.96 -12.45
N ARG A 62 -5.41 -6.17 -11.13
CA ARG A 62 -6.65 -5.92 -10.39
C ARG A 62 -6.86 -4.42 -10.23
N PRO A 63 -8.12 -3.93 -10.25
CA PRO A 63 -8.40 -2.53 -9.94
C PRO A 63 -7.94 -2.19 -8.52
N SER A 64 -7.13 -1.13 -8.41
CA SER A 64 -6.73 -0.57 -7.10
C SER A 64 -7.93 -0.11 -6.29
N LEU A 65 -7.94 -0.45 -5.01
CA LEU A 65 -8.93 0.01 -4.02
C LEU A 65 -8.45 1.24 -3.24
N THR A 66 -7.22 1.69 -3.50
CA THR A 66 -6.62 2.88 -2.90
C THR A 66 -6.63 4.04 -3.90
N LYS A 67 -6.33 5.25 -3.41
CA LYS A 67 -6.23 6.44 -4.26
C LYS A 67 -5.13 6.27 -5.33
N PRO A 68 -5.19 7.05 -6.44
CA PRO A 68 -4.09 7.12 -7.40
C PRO A 68 -2.74 7.42 -6.73
N PRO A 69 -1.61 6.98 -7.33
CA PRO A 69 -0.29 7.30 -6.80
C PRO A 69 -0.08 8.82 -6.74
N ALA A 70 0.70 9.25 -5.76
CA ALA A 70 1.01 10.66 -5.55
C ALA A 70 2.48 10.87 -5.23
N MET A 71 2.98 12.07 -5.51
CA MET A 71 4.35 12.45 -5.18
C MET A 71 4.43 12.95 -3.74
N PHE A 72 5.52 12.62 -3.05
CA PHE A 72 5.91 13.31 -1.84
C PHE A 72 6.34 14.74 -2.18
N VAL A 73 5.70 15.71 -1.53
CA VAL A 73 5.98 17.15 -1.72
C VAL A 73 6.82 17.74 -0.58
N ARG A 74 7.04 16.99 0.50
CA ARG A 74 7.76 17.42 1.69
C ARG A 74 9.05 16.61 1.91
N PRO A 75 10.13 17.26 2.40
CA PRO A 75 11.32 16.53 2.82
C PRO A 75 10.97 15.54 3.95
N PRO A 76 11.72 14.42 4.09
CA PRO A 76 12.91 14.06 3.32
C PRO A 76 12.62 13.27 2.02
N LEU A 77 11.37 13.02 1.66
CA LEU A 77 11.02 12.15 0.53
C LEU A 77 10.67 12.91 -0.76
N THR A 78 10.83 14.24 -0.78
CA THR A 78 10.43 15.10 -1.90
C THR A 78 10.92 14.57 -3.24
N GLY A 79 10.00 14.42 -4.20
CA GLY A 79 10.28 13.95 -5.56
C GLY A 79 10.06 12.45 -5.78
N LEU A 80 10.05 11.66 -4.70
CA LEU A 80 9.63 10.25 -4.78
C LEU A 80 8.11 10.15 -4.88
N TRP A 81 7.65 9.03 -5.40
CA TRP A 81 6.25 8.66 -5.46
C TRP A 81 5.90 7.66 -4.36
N HIS A 82 4.63 7.69 -3.94
CA HIS A 82 4.04 6.65 -3.13
C HIS A 82 2.73 6.16 -3.72
N LYS A 83 2.51 4.87 -3.51
CA LYS A 83 1.23 4.21 -3.76
C LYS A 83 0.82 3.46 -2.50
N HIS A 84 -0.44 3.63 -2.09
CA HIS A 84 -0.97 2.86 -0.98
C HIS A 84 -1.26 1.42 -1.39
N TYR A 85 -0.93 0.47 -0.51
CA TYR A 85 -1.48 -0.88 -0.51
C TYR A 85 -2.15 -1.15 0.84
N ASN A 86 -3.35 -1.74 0.80
CA ASN A 86 -4.13 -1.97 2.01
C ASN A 86 -3.80 -3.34 2.64
N GLN A 87 -3.67 -3.37 3.97
CA GLN A 87 -3.59 -4.60 4.76
C GLN A 87 -4.72 -4.65 5.79
N ALA A 88 -5.00 -5.84 6.32
CA ALA A 88 -6.03 -6.04 7.34
C ALA A 88 -5.77 -5.21 8.61
N SER A 89 -4.49 -4.96 8.94
CA SER A 89 -4.09 -4.09 10.05
C SER A 89 -4.62 -2.66 9.93
N PHE A 90 -4.95 -2.19 8.72
CA PHE A 90 -5.52 -0.87 8.46
C PHE A 90 -7.05 -0.83 8.44
N LEU A 91 -7.74 -1.93 8.76
CA LEU A 91 -9.21 -1.96 8.85
C LEU A 91 -9.74 -0.86 9.79
N HIS A 92 -9.20 -0.81 11.02
CA HIS A 92 -9.61 0.16 12.03
C HIS A 92 -9.39 1.60 11.56
N GLN A 93 -8.25 1.89 10.91
CA GLN A 93 -7.92 3.23 10.42
C GLN A 93 -8.83 3.63 9.25
N ASN A 94 -9.18 2.71 8.37
CA ASN A 94 -10.12 2.97 7.28
C ASN A 94 -11.53 3.25 7.80
N VAL A 95 -12.03 2.45 8.75
CA VAL A 95 -13.32 2.69 9.41
C VAL A 95 -13.31 4.05 10.12
N SER A 96 -12.27 4.35 10.90
CA SER A 96 -12.12 5.64 11.59
C SER A 96 -12.08 6.81 10.60
N ASN A 97 -11.32 6.70 9.50
CA ASN A 97 -11.25 7.74 8.49
C ASN A 97 -12.59 7.93 7.75
N HIS A 98 -13.42 6.90 7.64
CA HIS A 98 -14.76 7.02 7.07
C HIS A 98 -15.65 7.86 8.00
N TRP A 99 -15.76 7.48 9.27
CA TRP A 99 -16.67 8.15 10.22
C TRP A 99 -16.13 9.49 10.75
N ARG A 100 -14.86 9.82 10.54
CA ARG A 100 -14.37 11.19 10.71
C ARG A 100 -14.88 12.15 9.62
N ALA A 101 -15.22 11.62 8.45
CA ALA A 101 -15.66 12.39 7.30
C ALA A 101 -17.18 12.31 7.05
N ASN A 102 -17.88 11.39 7.73
CA ASN A 102 -19.30 11.11 7.54
C ASN A 102 -19.98 10.91 8.91
N ASP A 103 -21.27 11.25 9.00
CA ASP A 103 -22.05 11.08 10.22
C ASP A 103 -22.62 9.65 10.30
N PHE A 104 -22.13 8.86 11.26
CA PHE A 104 -22.60 7.50 11.46
C PHE A 104 -24.07 7.43 11.92
N ALA A 105 -24.54 8.38 12.72
CA ALA A 105 -25.93 8.37 13.19
C ALA A 105 -26.91 8.57 12.04
N VAL A 106 -26.59 9.47 11.11
CA VAL A 106 -27.36 9.68 9.87
C VAL A 106 -27.33 8.42 9.00
N HIS A 107 -26.16 7.80 8.83
CA HIS A 107 -26.02 6.57 8.07
C HIS A 107 -26.86 5.43 8.67
N ALA A 108 -26.71 5.19 9.97
CA ALA A 108 -27.39 4.14 10.70
C ALA A 108 -28.91 4.33 10.69
N ALA A 109 -29.41 5.55 10.89
CA ALA A 109 -30.84 5.84 10.84
C ALA A 109 -31.43 5.48 9.46
N ARG A 110 -30.71 5.78 8.38
CA ARG A 110 -31.08 5.39 7.02
C ARG A 110 -31.05 3.87 6.84
N THR A 111 -29.90 3.24 7.03
CA THR A 111 -29.71 1.82 6.66
C THR A 111 -30.44 0.85 7.58
N ILE A 112 -30.50 1.11 8.88
CA ILE A 112 -31.16 0.23 9.85
C ILE A 112 -32.66 0.52 9.93
N GLY A 113 -33.04 1.81 9.86
CA GLY A 113 -34.45 2.21 9.85
C GLY A 113 -35.20 1.64 8.65
N GLU A 114 -34.58 1.64 7.47
CA GLU A 114 -35.15 1.04 6.26
C GLU A 114 -35.29 -0.49 6.34
N ALA A 115 -34.39 -1.16 7.07
CA ALA A 115 -34.35 -2.62 7.14
C ALA A 115 -35.30 -3.24 8.19
N ALA A 116 -36.03 -2.43 8.96
CA ALA A 116 -36.97 -2.89 10.00
C ALA A 116 -36.37 -3.97 10.92
N ILE A 117 -35.12 -3.77 11.35
CA ILE A 117 -34.37 -4.74 12.16
C ILE A 117 -35.05 -4.92 13.52
N HIS A 118 -35.30 -6.18 13.89
CA HIS A 118 -35.84 -6.52 15.20
C HIS A 118 -34.91 -6.07 16.34
N GLU A 119 -35.47 -5.63 17.46
CA GLU A 119 -34.74 -4.97 18.56
C GLU A 119 -33.56 -5.81 19.10
N ASP A 120 -33.74 -7.13 19.21
CA ASP A 120 -32.72 -8.08 19.64
C ASP A 120 -31.48 -8.16 18.73
N LYS A 121 -31.61 -7.70 17.48
CA LYS A 121 -30.52 -7.67 16.47
C LYS A 121 -29.95 -6.28 16.26
N LEU A 122 -30.53 -5.25 16.87
CA LEU A 122 -30.19 -3.85 16.61
C LEU A 122 -28.70 -3.55 16.87
N ILE A 123 -28.16 -4.01 18.00
CA ILE A 123 -26.75 -3.81 18.34
C ILE A 123 -25.83 -4.48 17.30
N GLY A 124 -26.18 -5.70 16.88
CA GLY A 124 -25.42 -6.42 15.86
C GLY A 124 -25.44 -5.70 14.50
N ALA A 125 -26.59 -5.16 14.10
CA ALA A 125 -26.74 -4.37 12.89
C ALA A 125 -25.93 -3.07 12.97
N LEU A 126 -25.96 -2.35 14.10
CA LEU A 126 -25.17 -1.14 14.32
C LEU A 126 -23.67 -1.41 14.19
N ILE A 127 -23.16 -2.47 14.83
CA ILE A 127 -21.75 -2.84 14.74
C ILE A 127 -21.38 -3.24 13.31
N HIS A 128 -22.24 -4.01 12.63
CA HIS A 128 -22.03 -4.38 11.23
C HIS A 128 -21.92 -3.15 10.34
N GLU A 129 -22.87 -2.22 10.42
CA GLU A 129 -22.88 -1.01 9.60
C GLU A 129 -21.69 -0.11 9.91
N PHE A 130 -21.33 0.02 11.18
CA PHE A 130 -20.16 0.79 11.58
C PHE A 130 -18.87 0.24 10.96
N VAL A 131 -18.65 -1.07 11.04
CA VAL A 131 -17.40 -1.67 10.56
C VAL A 131 -17.45 -1.96 9.06
N MET A 132 -18.40 -2.79 8.63
CA MET A 132 -18.50 -3.27 7.26
C MET A 132 -19.02 -2.18 6.33
N GLY A 133 -20.02 -1.40 6.73
CA GLY A 133 -20.54 -0.29 5.92
C GLY A 133 -19.46 0.75 5.66
N GLY A 134 -18.86 1.28 6.73
CA GLY A 134 -17.80 2.30 6.61
C GLY A 134 -16.57 1.83 5.82
N TYR A 135 -16.15 0.56 5.99
CA TYR A 135 -15.05 0.00 5.20
C TYR A 135 -15.43 -0.21 3.73
N ARG A 136 -16.62 -0.78 3.46
CA ARG A 136 -17.11 -1.07 2.11
C ARG A 136 -17.23 0.22 1.29
N GLU A 137 -17.85 1.26 1.84
CA GLU A 137 -18.01 2.53 1.12
C GLU A 137 -16.67 3.17 0.76
N ARG A 138 -15.65 3.08 1.64
CA ARG A 138 -14.29 3.54 1.28
C ARG A 138 -13.66 2.69 0.19
N SER A 139 -13.86 1.37 0.23
CA SER A 139 -13.36 0.43 -0.77
C SER A 139 -13.95 0.73 -2.15
N GLU A 140 -15.27 0.84 -2.23
CA GLU A 140 -16.01 1.16 -3.46
C GLU A 140 -15.62 2.54 -4.01
N ALA A 141 -15.39 3.52 -3.13
CA ALA A 141 -14.90 4.83 -3.50
C ALA A 141 -13.39 4.88 -3.86
N ARG A 142 -12.68 3.74 -3.84
CA ARG A 142 -11.22 3.63 -4.05
C ARG A 142 -10.40 4.54 -3.15
N ARG A 143 -10.78 4.59 -1.87
CA ARG A 143 -10.19 5.46 -0.84
C ARG A 143 -9.64 4.67 0.34
N LEU A 144 -9.39 3.37 0.19
CA LEU A 144 -8.66 2.65 1.22
C LEU A 144 -7.26 3.26 1.40
N THR A 145 -6.84 3.36 2.66
CA THR A 145 -5.48 3.71 3.05
C THR A 145 -4.76 2.48 3.59
N GLY A 146 -3.44 2.55 3.59
CA GLY A 146 -2.57 1.48 4.07
C GLY A 146 -1.13 1.94 4.16
N GLN A 147 -0.22 0.98 4.05
CA GLN A 147 1.21 1.26 3.91
C GLN A 147 1.51 1.81 2.51
N TRP A 148 2.74 2.27 2.31
CA TRP A 148 3.24 2.82 1.06
C TRP A 148 4.19 1.85 0.36
N ILE A 149 4.03 1.71 -0.95
CA ILE A 149 5.11 1.37 -1.88
C ILE A 149 5.75 2.70 -2.25
N VAL A 150 7.04 2.86 -1.95
CA VAL A 150 7.81 4.06 -2.27
C VAL A 150 8.69 3.77 -3.47
N TYR A 151 8.62 4.61 -4.48
CA TYR A 151 9.28 4.39 -5.75
C TYR A 151 9.72 5.71 -6.40
N ALA A 152 10.73 5.64 -7.25
CA ALA A 152 11.10 6.72 -8.15
C ALA A 152 10.45 6.45 -9.52
N ARG A 153 10.24 7.51 -10.31
CA ARG A 153 9.76 7.38 -11.68
C ARG A 153 10.63 8.26 -12.57
N GLN A 154 11.21 7.65 -13.60
CA GLN A 154 12.03 8.32 -14.59
C GLN A 154 11.61 7.86 -15.99
N ASP A 155 11.36 8.79 -16.91
CA ASP A 155 10.99 8.48 -18.31
C ASP A 155 9.84 7.45 -18.41
N ASP A 156 8.80 7.64 -17.59
CA ASP A 156 7.65 6.74 -17.43
C ASP A 156 7.95 5.32 -16.90
N VAL A 157 9.18 5.04 -16.50
CA VAL A 157 9.59 3.78 -15.87
C VAL A 157 9.60 3.92 -14.35
N ASN A 158 8.91 3.02 -13.66
CA ASN A 158 8.91 2.98 -12.19
C ASN A 158 10.10 2.15 -11.67
N THR A 159 10.82 2.70 -10.68
CA THR A 159 11.81 1.95 -9.88
C THR A 159 11.30 1.84 -8.46
N TYR A 160 10.86 0.65 -8.04
CA TYR A 160 10.29 0.36 -6.73
C TYR A 160 11.40 0.17 -5.68
N LEU A 161 11.42 1.01 -4.64
CA LEU A 161 12.59 1.14 -3.77
C LEU A 161 12.42 0.50 -2.40
N THR A 162 11.27 0.72 -1.74
CA THR A 162 11.05 0.25 -0.37
C THR A 162 9.58 0.35 0.02
N LEU A 163 9.22 -0.30 1.11
CA LEU A 163 7.94 -0.12 1.78
C LEU A 163 8.03 0.95 2.88
N GLY A 164 6.91 1.61 3.16
CA GLY A 164 6.83 2.67 4.15
C GLY A 164 5.49 2.69 4.89
N THR A 165 5.48 3.40 6.02
CA THR A 165 4.25 3.76 6.73
C THR A 165 4.26 5.25 7.02
N HIS A 166 3.09 5.81 7.29
CA HIS A 166 2.98 7.22 7.67
C HIS A 166 3.79 7.52 8.93
N GLY A 167 4.55 8.61 8.91
CA GLY A 167 5.29 9.10 10.08
C GLY A 167 6.74 8.60 10.15
N ASP A 168 7.11 7.62 9.32
CA ASP A 168 8.45 7.02 9.30
C ASP A 168 9.34 7.57 8.16
N ASP A 169 9.07 8.80 7.71
CA ASP A 169 9.71 9.39 6.52
C ASP A 169 11.25 9.37 6.59
N ALA A 170 11.84 9.54 7.78
CA ALA A 170 13.28 9.46 7.97
C ALA A 170 13.84 8.04 7.77
N ALA A 171 13.15 7.02 8.28
CA ALA A 171 13.55 5.62 8.11
C ALA A 171 13.37 5.17 6.64
N ILE A 172 12.28 5.61 6.00
CA ILE A 172 12.06 5.41 4.57
C ILE A 172 13.20 6.05 3.79
N ARG A 173 13.57 7.30 4.11
CA ARG A 173 14.68 7.99 3.43
C ARG A 173 15.99 7.22 3.58
N GLN A 174 16.30 6.70 4.77
CA GLN A 174 17.52 5.92 4.98
C GLN A 174 17.55 4.67 4.09
N ARG A 175 16.44 3.95 3.94
CA ARG A 175 16.35 2.80 3.03
C ARG A 175 16.49 3.20 1.56
N VAL A 176 15.88 4.32 1.16
CA VAL A 176 16.04 4.88 -0.19
C VAL A 176 17.51 5.23 -0.48
N LEU A 177 18.22 5.84 0.47
CA LEU A 177 19.66 6.12 0.32
C LEU A 177 20.48 4.84 0.11
N GLY A 178 20.10 3.75 0.78
CA GLY A 178 20.73 2.44 0.59
C GLY A 178 20.56 1.86 -0.83
N CYS A 179 19.60 2.38 -1.61
CA CYS A 179 19.37 1.97 -3.00
C CYS A 179 20.19 2.81 -4.01
N ALA A 180 20.88 3.87 -3.57
CA ALA A 180 21.55 4.82 -4.48
C ALA A 180 22.66 4.17 -5.31
N THR A 181 23.33 3.14 -4.77
CA THR A 181 24.37 2.40 -5.51
C THR A 181 23.81 1.44 -6.56
N GLU A 182 22.58 0.95 -6.36
CA GLU A 182 21.87 0.07 -7.31
C GLU A 182 21.29 0.88 -8.47
N PHE A 183 20.94 2.16 -8.23
CA PHE A 183 20.33 3.07 -9.21
C PHE A 183 20.96 4.48 -9.18
N PRO A 184 22.25 4.62 -9.52
CA PRO A 184 22.95 5.92 -9.46
C PRO A 184 22.31 6.99 -10.35
N GLU A 185 21.67 6.59 -11.45
CA GLU A 185 21.02 7.49 -12.40
C GLU A 185 19.80 8.24 -11.83
N LEU A 186 19.22 7.74 -10.71
CA LEU A 186 18.02 8.31 -10.10
C LEU A 186 18.32 9.46 -9.11
N GLY A 187 19.59 9.70 -8.74
CA GLY A 187 19.95 10.77 -7.80
C GLY A 187 19.28 10.63 -6.42
N LEU A 188 19.17 9.41 -5.89
CA LEU A 188 18.45 9.12 -4.63
C LEU A 188 19.11 9.74 -3.39
N ASP A 189 20.40 10.06 -3.48
CA ASP A 189 21.20 10.74 -2.46
C ASP A 189 20.95 12.25 -2.41
N GLU A 190 20.37 12.83 -3.46
CA GLU A 190 20.05 14.26 -3.52
C GLU A 190 18.95 14.65 -2.52
N ARG A 191 19.02 15.87 -1.98
CA ARG A 191 17.99 16.39 -1.03
C ARG A 191 16.58 16.37 -1.61
N ARG A 192 16.45 16.45 -2.93
CA ARG A 192 15.21 16.26 -3.69
C ARG A 192 15.53 15.31 -4.83
N VAL A 193 14.78 14.21 -4.94
CA VAL A 193 14.93 13.30 -6.07
C VAL A 193 14.38 14.01 -7.31
N PRO A 194 15.15 14.12 -8.40
CA PRO A 194 14.72 14.84 -9.58
C PRO A 194 13.55 14.10 -10.24
N ALA A 195 12.51 14.85 -10.60
CA ALA A 195 11.48 14.35 -11.51
C ALA A 195 12.09 14.46 -12.91
N ARG A 196 12.56 13.34 -13.47
CA ARG A 196 13.09 13.28 -14.83
C ARG A 196 12.10 12.55 -15.71
#